data_AF-A0A3P8NFK0-F1
#
_entry.id   AF-A0A3P8NFK0-F1
#
_cell.length_a   1.000
_cell.length_b   1.000
_cell.length_c   1.000
_cell.angle_alpha   90.00
_cell.angle_beta   90.00
_cell.angle_gamma   90.00
#
_symmetry.space_group_name_H-M   'P 1'
#
loop_
_entity.id
_entity.type
_entity.pdbx_description
1 polymer ?
#
loop_
_entity_poly.entity_id
_entity_poly.type
_entity_poly.pdbx_seq_one_letter_code
_entity_poly.pdbx_strand_id
1 'polypeptide(L)'
;MFSLLLQTKHTSWIYFSLLGICFTTSPLLAKPDSLKEVTDANWEKILTGEWMIEFYAPWCPACQQLQPAWKEFADWGEDMGVNIAKVDVTEQPGLSGRFIITSLPTIYHSKDGVFRKYQGARTKDDFLSFVHDQKWKAVEPVSSWFGPSSFLMNSMSALFKLSMFIRRCHNYMTEKLGIPVWGSYVIFGLATLFSGLALGLLLVFIADFVFPSRRFSSHDYYPKKQTMDQARLIQQQEDAIEADGEEDDEEEEEEDHDEVWRKRRGSPEGRPEPRGQAFPDDALRKRVVGNRGEEEEEDT
;
A
#
# COMPACT_ATOMS: atom_id res chain seq x y z
N MET A 1 31.32 74.43 -76.18
CA MET A 1 29.90 74.18 -75.88
C MET A 1 29.85 73.04 -74.85
N PHE A 2 29.50 73.40 -73.61
CA PHE A 2 28.88 72.56 -72.57
C PHE A 2 29.31 71.10 -72.33
N SER A 3 29.91 70.91 -71.14
CA SER A 3 29.48 70.00 -70.06
C SER A 3 29.57 68.47 -70.15
N LEU A 4 30.09 67.92 -69.02
CA LEU A 4 29.68 66.69 -68.32
C LEU A 4 30.03 65.37 -69.05
N LEU A 5 30.75 64.39 -68.48
CA LEU A 5 30.62 63.81 -67.14
C LEU A 5 31.97 63.20 -66.68
N LEU A 6 32.45 63.69 -65.54
CA LEU A 6 33.33 62.98 -64.61
C LEU A 6 32.47 62.05 -63.73
N GLN A 7 33.12 61.09 -63.05
CA GLN A 7 32.59 60.08 -62.10
C GLN A 7 32.11 58.79 -62.79
N THR A 8 32.72 57.61 -62.59
CA THR A 8 33.03 56.98 -61.30
C THR A 8 34.07 55.86 -61.50
N LYS A 9 35.29 56.06 -61.00
CA LYS A 9 36.26 54.98 -60.75
C LYS A 9 36.89 55.30 -59.40
N HIS A 10 36.40 54.75 -58.29
CA HIS A 10 37.11 54.58 -57.00
C HIS A 10 36.18 54.17 -55.84
N THR A 11 35.31 53.17 -56.02
CA THR A 11 34.56 52.59 -54.89
C THR A 11 34.59 51.07 -54.95
N SER A 12 35.79 50.49 -54.93
CA SER A 12 35.94 49.05 -54.72
C SER A 12 37.35 48.71 -54.24
N TRP A 13 37.84 49.38 -53.19
CA TRP A 13 39.11 49.01 -52.53
C TRP A 13 39.26 49.62 -51.13
N ILE A 14 38.15 49.67 -50.36
CA ILE A 14 38.18 50.10 -48.94
C ILE A 14 37.58 49.03 -48.00
N TYR A 15 37.07 47.91 -48.51
CA TYR A 15 36.56 46.81 -47.69
C TYR A 15 37.60 45.71 -47.38
N PHE A 16 38.88 46.06 -47.25
CA PHE A 16 39.94 45.08 -46.96
C PHE A 16 40.92 45.49 -45.84
N SER A 17 40.55 46.44 -44.98
CA SER A 17 41.36 46.81 -43.81
C SER A 17 40.49 47.05 -42.56
N LEU A 18 39.85 45.98 -42.09
CA LEU A 18 39.27 45.90 -40.75
C LEU A 18 39.32 44.43 -40.28
N LEU A 19 40.52 43.85 -40.36
CA LEU A 19 40.89 42.67 -39.60
C LEU A 19 41.75 43.15 -38.43
N GLY A 20 41.24 43.04 -37.20
CA GLY A 20 42.06 43.31 -36.01
C GLY A 20 41.28 43.86 -34.83
N ILE A 21 40.41 43.03 -34.24
CA ILE A 21 40.50 42.62 -32.83
C ILE A 21 39.58 41.39 -32.73
N CYS A 22 40.20 40.22 -32.74
CA CYS A 22 39.57 39.01 -32.23
C CYS A 22 39.29 39.23 -30.74
N PHE A 23 38.05 39.60 -30.37
CA PHE A 23 37.54 39.14 -29.09
C PHE A 23 37.23 37.66 -29.28
N THR A 24 38.23 36.81 -29.02
CA THR A 24 37.98 35.43 -28.64
C THR A 24 37.26 35.48 -27.30
N THR A 25 35.95 35.66 -27.33
CA THR A 25 35.11 35.10 -26.28
C THR A 25 35.27 33.60 -26.41
N SER A 26 36.25 33.05 -25.71
CA SER A 26 36.27 31.62 -25.41
C SER A 26 34.86 31.28 -24.95
N PRO A 27 34.16 30.28 -25.55
CA PRO A 27 33.05 29.70 -24.84
C PRO A 27 33.63 29.26 -23.51
N LEU A 28 33.13 29.84 -22.42
CA LEU A 28 33.38 29.33 -21.08
C LEU A 28 33.06 27.84 -21.20
N LEU A 29 34.10 27.00 -21.15
CA LEU A 29 33.97 25.56 -21.21
C LEU A 29 33.01 25.22 -20.08
N ALA A 30 31.74 24.99 -20.43
CA ALA A 30 30.75 24.54 -19.47
C ALA A 30 31.33 23.23 -18.95
N LYS A 31 31.83 23.27 -17.72
CA LYS A 31 32.31 22.09 -17.01
C LYS A 31 31.20 21.03 -17.17
N PRO A 32 31.54 19.78 -17.54
CA PRO A 32 30.53 18.73 -17.63
C PRO A 32 29.68 18.77 -16.37
N ASP A 33 28.35 18.73 -16.53
CA ASP A 33 27.41 18.90 -15.43
C ASP A 33 27.58 17.71 -14.46
N SER A 34 28.38 17.92 -13.40
CA SER A 34 28.69 16.91 -12.38
C SER A 34 27.43 16.45 -11.64
N LEU A 35 26.36 17.25 -11.69
CA LEU A 35 25.09 17.01 -11.03
C LEU A 35 24.18 16.12 -11.88
N LYS A 36 23.94 14.90 -11.40
CA LYS A 36 23.11 13.91 -12.12
C LYS A 36 21.63 14.10 -11.83
N GLU A 37 20.79 13.84 -12.83
CA GLU A 37 19.33 13.87 -12.65
C GLU A 37 18.78 12.44 -12.53
N VAL A 38 18.02 12.20 -11.46
CA VAL A 38 17.39 10.91 -11.19
C VAL A 38 15.88 10.99 -11.41
N THR A 39 15.38 10.08 -12.23
CA THR A 39 13.99 9.99 -12.67
C THR A 39 13.41 8.61 -12.35
N ASP A 40 12.08 8.49 -12.47
CA ASP A 40 11.35 7.23 -12.29
C ASP A 40 11.86 6.09 -13.18
N ALA A 41 12.58 6.40 -14.28
CA ALA A 41 13.11 5.40 -15.22
C ALA A 41 14.56 4.97 -14.91
N ASN A 42 15.35 5.81 -14.22
CA ASN A 42 16.79 5.56 -14.03
C ASN A 42 17.20 5.36 -12.55
N TRP A 43 16.23 5.39 -11.63
CA TRP A 43 16.47 5.30 -10.19
C TRP A 43 17.16 4.00 -9.75
N GLU A 44 17.15 2.93 -10.54
CA GLU A 44 17.87 1.71 -10.15
C GLU A 44 19.39 1.96 -10.03
N LYS A 45 19.92 2.97 -10.71
CA LYS A 45 21.34 3.35 -10.64
C LYS A 45 21.78 3.78 -9.23
N ILE A 46 20.88 4.37 -8.43
CA ILE A 46 21.20 4.81 -7.06
C ILE A 46 21.31 3.64 -6.07
N LEU A 47 21.00 2.40 -6.50
CA LEU A 47 21.18 1.19 -5.70
C LEU A 47 22.63 0.68 -5.71
N THR A 48 23.45 1.12 -6.66
CA THR A 48 24.82 0.62 -6.85
C THR A 48 25.83 1.74 -6.64
N GLY A 49 26.85 1.50 -5.79
CA GLY A 49 27.85 2.50 -5.45
C GLY A 49 27.34 3.52 -4.43
N GLU A 50 28.06 4.64 -4.34
CA GLU A 50 27.76 5.71 -3.38
C GLU A 50 27.10 6.90 -4.07
N TRP A 51 25.97 7.35 -3.51
CA TRP A 51 25.16 8.45 -4.04
C TRP A 51 24.71 9.39 -2.93
N MET A 52 24.65 10.67 -3.26
CA MET A 52 24.00 11.71 -2.48
C MET A 52 22.87 12.29 -3.31
N ILE A 53 21.64 12.21 -2.80
CA ILE A 53 20.42 12.48 -3.58
C ILE A 53 19.61 13.56 -2.87
N GLU A 54 19.41 14.69 -3.53
CA GLU A 54 18.53 15.78 -3.07
C GLU A 54 17.14 15.64 -3.71
N PHE A 55 16.10 15.58 -2.89
CA PHE A 55 14.72 15.75 -3.32
C PHE A 55 14.33 17.21 -3.15
N TYR A 56 13.96 17.85 -4.26
CA TYR A 56 13.61 19.27 -4.32
C TYR A 56 12.33 19.52 -5.11
N ALA A 57 11.81 20.75 -5.01
CA ALA A 57 10.77 21.27 -5.89
C ALA A 57 11.12 22.69 -6.37
N PRO A 58 10.80 23.06 -7.61
CA PRO A 58 11.21 24.34 -8.20
C PRO A 58 10.56 25.54 -7.52
N TRP A 59 9.37 25.38 -6.95
CA TRP A 59 8.64 26.41 -6.23
C TRP A 59 9.04 26.54 -4.75
N CYS A 60 9.92 25.67 -4.22
CA CYS A 60 10.28 25.67 -2.82
C CYS A 60 11.44 26.65 -2.54
N PRO A 61 11.24 27.72 -1.73
CA PRO A 61 12.28 28.72 -1.48
C PRO A 61 13.53 28.14 -0.77
N ALA A 62 13.33 27.22 0.18
CA ALA A 62 14.43 26.56 0.87
C ALA A 62 15.27 25.68 -0.07
N CYS A 63 14.65 25.06 -1.07
CA CYS A 63 15.37 24.31 -2.09
C CYS A 63 16.20 25.25 -2.96
N GLN A 64 15.63 26.38 -3.39
CA GLN A 64 16.34 27.37 -4.21
C GLN A 64 17.60 27.91 -3.52
N GLN A 65 17.56 28.10 -2.20
CA GLN A 65 18.74 28.50 -1.40
C GLN A 65 19.81 27.40 -1.30
N LEU A 66 19.41 26.13 -1.35
CA LEU A 66 20.34 24.99 -1.30
C LEU A 66 21.03 24.72 -2.64
N GLN A 67 20.35 25.00 -3.76
CA GLN A 67 20.84 24.69 -5.11
C GLN A 67 22.29 25.15 -5.39
N PRO A 68 22.74 26.37 -5.01
CA PRO A 68 24.13 26.78 -5.22
C PRO A 68 25.13 25.88 -4.48
N ALA A 69 24.90 25.63 -3.19
CA ALA A 69 25.77 24.78 -2.38
C ALA A 69 25.76 23.32 -2.86
N TRP A 70 24.61 22.83 -3.35
CA TRP A 70 24.50 21.47 -3.90
C TRP A 70 25.26 21.31 -5.21
N LYS A 71 25.23 22.31 -6.10
CA LYS A 71 26.02 22.32 -7.34
C LYS A 71 27.51 22.38 -7.05
N GLU A 72 27.92 23.26 -6.13
CA GLU A 72 29.33 23.32 -5.72
C GLU A 72 29.79 22.02 -5.06
N PHE A 73 28.92 21.32 -4.32
CA PHE A 73 29.23 19.99 -3.78
C PHE A 73 29.34 18.94 -4.90
N ALA A 74 28.45 18.99 -5.91
CA ALA A 74 28.48 18.09 -7.04
C ALA A 74 29.82 18.12 -7.79
N ASP A 75 30.44 19.30 -7.86
CA ASP A 75 31.72 19.51 -8.50
C ASP A 75 32.90 18.73 -7.88
N TRP A 76 32.79 18.28 -6.63
CA TRP A 76 33.78 17.46 -5.92
C TRP A 76 33.42 15.98 -5.89
N GLY A 77 32.25 15.60 -6.42
CA GLY A 77 31.74 14.24 -6.34
C GLY A 77 32.64 13.22 -6.99
N GLU A 78 33.08 13.53 -8.21
CA GLU A 78 33.95 12.65 -9.00
C GLU A 78 35.28 12.38 -8.27
N ASP A 79 35.87 13.41 -7.67
CA ASP A 79 37.13 13.32 -6.92
C ASP A 79 37.02 12.43 -5.68
N MET A 80 35.86 12.41 -5.03
CA MET A 80 35.59 11.57 -3.85
C MET A 80 35.00 10.20 -4.19
N GLY A 81 34.69 9.93 -5.45
CA GLY A 81 34.01 8.70 -5.87
C GLY A 81 32.55 8.61 -5.41
N VAL A 82 31.88 9.75 -5.18
CA VAL A 82 30.45 9.82 -4.85
C VAL A 82 29.66 10.46 -5.97
N ASN A 83 28.50 9.89 -6.30
CA ASN A 83 27.61 10.45 -7.31
C ASN A 83 26.63 11.43 -6.65
N ILE A 84 26.65 12.71 -7.06
CA ILE A 84 25.65 13.67 -6.59
C ILE A 84 24.50 13.73 -7.58
N ALA A 85 23.28 13.60 -7.06
CA ALA A 85 22.06 13.63 -7.84
C ALA A 85 21.00 14.57 -7.25
N LYS A 86 20.08 14.98 -8.10
CA LYS A 86 18.85 15.69 -7.74
C LYS A 86 17.63 14.99 -8.31
N VAL A 87 16.50 15.11 -7.62
CA VAL A 87 15.18 14.57 -8.00
C VAL A 87 14.15 15.67 -7.84
N ASP A 88 13.45 16.00 -8.93
CA ASP A 88 12.29 16.89 -8.88
C ASP A 88 11.03 16.10 -8.49
N VAL A 89 10.50 16.34 -7.30
CA VAL A 89 9.30 15.64 -6.82
C VAL A 89 8.02 16.07 -7.53
N THR A 90 8.03 17.16 -8.28
CA THR A 90 6.88 17.64 -9.04
C THR A 90 6.72 16.87 -10.36
N GLU A 91 7.84 16.47 -10.96
CA GLU A 91 7.85 15.70 -12.20
C GLU A 91 7.89 14.20 -11.97
N GLN A 92 8.48 13.75 -10.85
CA GLN A 92 8.72 12.34 -10.51
C GLN A 92 7.86 11.88 -9.32
N PRO A 93 6.53 11.72 -9.47
CA PRO A 93 5.65 11.33 -8.38
C PRO A 93 5.90 9.90 -7.88
N GLY A 94 6.43 9.02 -8.73
CA GLY A 94 6.79 7.66 -8.32
C GLY A 94 7.91 7.66 -7.29
N LEU A 95 9.01 8.35 -7.59
CA LEU A 95 10.13 8.55 -6.68
C LEU A 95 9.70 9.23 -5.38
N SER A 96 8.85 10.24 -5.46
CA SER A 96 8.29 10.91 -4.28
C SER A 96 7.56 9.91 -3.37
N GLY A 97 6.72 9.03 -3.93
CA GLY A 97 6.05 7.97 -3.19
C GLY A 97 6.99 6.86 -2.71
N ARG A 98 8.00 6.49 -3.51
CA ARG A 98 8.97 5.42 -3.21
C ARG A 98 9.86 5.74 -2.01
N PHE A 99 10.19 7.01 -1.82
CA PHE A 99 10.98 7.50 -0.69
C PHE A 99 10.14 8.15 0.41
N ILE A 100 8.81 8.19 0.24
CA ILE A 100 7.84 8.86 1.12
C ILE A 100 8.33 10.27 1.48
N ILE A 101 8.55 11.10 0.46
CA ILE A 101 9.04 12.46 0.67
C ILE A 101 7.91 13.32 1.23
N THR A 102 7.98 13.63 2.53
CA THR A 102 6.99 14.45 3.23
C THR A 102 7.41 15.91 3.41
N SER A 103 8.71 16.20 3.31
CA SER A 103 9.29 17.53 3.51
C SER A 103 10.38 17.83 2.49
N LEU A 104 10.57 19.10 2.15
CA LEU A 104 11.62 19.55 1.23
C LEU A 104 12.47 20.66 1.86
N PRO A 105 13.78 20.75 1.53
CA PRO A 105 14.56 19.73 0.84
C PRO A 105 14.83 18.53 1.77
N THR A 106 14.78 17.32 1.21
CA THR A 106 15.20 16.09 1.89
C THR A 106 16.37 15.47 1.14
N ILE A 107 17.42 15.10 1.87
CA ILE A 107 18.64 14.53 1.31
C ILE A 107 18.82 13.11 1.82
N TYR A 108 19.12 12.19 0.91
CA TYR A 108 19.47 10.81 1.22
C TYR A 108 20.88 10.50 0.75
N HIS A 109 21.62 9.79 1.59
CA HIS A 109 22.83 9.08 1.23
C HIS A 109 22.46 7.65 0.89
N SER A 110 22.93 7.14 -0.24
CA SER A 110 22.81 5.74 -0.62
C SER A 110 24.21 5.16 -0.76
N LYS A 111 24.43 4.00 -0.15
CA LYS A 111 25.64 3.21 -0.39
C LYS A 111 25.26 1.76 -0.59
N ASP A 112 25.43 1.27 -1.80
CA ASP A 112 25.13 -0.11 -2.21
C ASP A 112 23.71 -0.54 -1.80
N GLY A 113 22.75 0.35 -2.03
CA GLY A 113 21.33 0.13 -1.75
C GLY A 113 20.91 0.38 -0.30
N VAL A 114 21.85 0.73 0.58
CA VAL A 114 21.55 1.14 1.95
C VAL A 114 21.37 2.65 2.02
N PHE A 115 20.13 3.07 2.29
CA PHE A 115 19.75 4.47 2.35
C PHE A 115 19.84 5.02 3.77
N ARG A 116 20.32 6.25 3.91
CA ARG A 116 20.42 6.99 5.18
C ARG A 116 19.92 8.40 4.96
N LYS A 117 19.02 8.86 5.84
CA LYS A 117 18.52 10.24 5.77
C LYS A 117 19.58 11.18 6.34
N TYR A 118 20.00 12.16 5.56
CA TYR A 118 20.96 13.15 6.01
C TYR A 118 20.27 14.20 6.90
N GLN A 119 20.87 14.51 8.05
CA GLN A 119 20.34 15.42 9.06
C GLN A 119 21.33 16.55 9.43
N GLY A 120 22.44 16.66 8.70
CA GLY A 120 23.48 17.66 8.95
C GLY A 120 23.14 19.06 8.43
N ALA A 121 24.11 19.97 8.56
CA ALA A 121 23.96 21.33 8.07
C ALA A 121 23.98 21.33 6.53
N ARG A 122 23.05 22.03 5.88
CA ARG A 122 22.94 22.00 4.41
C ARG A 122 23.95 22.92 3.71
N THR A 123 25.21 22.81 4.11
CA THR A 123 26.35 23.57 3.56
C THR A 123 27.28 22.62 2.82
N LYS A 124 28.00 23.16 1.82
CA LYS A 124 28.98 22.42 1.05
C LYS A 124 30.00 21.70 1.94
N ASP A 125 30.57 22.39 2.93
CA ASP A 125 31.61 21.84 3.79
C ASP A 125 31.10 20.67 4.65
N ASP A 126 29.85 20.74 5.12
CA ASP A 126 29.27 19.64 5.88
C ASP A 126 29.00 18.42 4.99
N PHE A 127 28.53 18.62 3.75
CA PHE A 127 28.38 17.53 2.78
C PHE A 127 29.72 16.85 2.45
N LEU A 128 30.77 17.65 2.22
CA LEU A 128 32.12 17.15 1.98
C LEU A 128 32.61 16.31 3.16
N SER A 129 32.54 16.86 4.37
CA SER A 129 32.98 16.14 5.58
C SER A 129 32.13 14.89 5.86
N PHE A 130 30.85 14.91 5.52
CA PHE A 130 29.95 13.77 5.71
C PHE A 130 30.36 12.56 4.86
N VAL A 131 30.77 12.79 3.61
CA VAL A 131 31.27 11.75 2.71
C VAL A 131 32.71 11.38 3.04
N HIS A 132 33.61 12.37 3.10
CA HIS A 132 35.05 12.18 3.31
C HIS A 132 35.35 11.48 4.65
N ASP A 133 34.80 11.99 5.75
CA ASP A 133 35.04 11.44 7.09
C ASP A 133 34.13 10.24 7.39
N GLN A 134 33.30 9.82 6.43
CA GLN A 134 32.36 8.71 6.54
C GLN A 134 31.38 8.84 7.72
N LYS A 135 30.98 10.06 8.05
CA LYS A 135 30.02 10.35 9.14
C LYS A 135 28.69 9.62 8.94
N TRP A 136 28.35 9.25 7.70
CA TRP A 136 27.20 8.41 7.37
C TRP A 136 27.19 7.06 8.11
N LYS A 137 28.34 6.53 8.55
CA LYS A 137 28.38 5.29 9.34
C LYS A 137 27.67 5.40 10.70
N ALA A 138 27.65 6.61 11.28
CA ALA A 138 26.97 6.87 12.54
C ALA A 138 25.45 7.12 12.36
N VAL A 139 25.00 7.34 11.11
CA VAL A 139 23.58 7.56 10.82
C VAL A 139 22.88 6.23 10.60
N GLU A 140 21.78 6.04 11.30
CA GLU A 140 20.97 4.83 11.17
C GLU A 140 20.42 4.69 9.73
N PRO A 141 20.55 3.49 9.13
CA PRO A 141 19.97 3.22 7.83
C PRO A 141 18.44 3.17 7.92
N VAL A 142 17.80 3.58 6.83
CA VAL A 142 16.37 3.33 6.63
C VAL A 142 16.16 1.83 6.65
N SER A 143 15.21 1.37 7.46
CA SER A 143 14.90 -0.06 7.57
C SER A 143 14.57 -0.66 6.20
N SER A 144 14.90 -1.93 5.99
CA SER A 144 14.65 -2.65 4.73
C SER A 144 13.16 -2.69 4.34
N TRP A 145 12.24 -2.66 5.30
CA TRP A 145 10.80 -2.62 5.04
C TRP A 145 10.34 -1.30 4.41
N PHE A 146 10.92 -0.19 4.87
CA PHE A 146 10.70 1.15 4.32
C PHE A 146 11.72 1.53 3.24
N GLY A 147 12.61 0.62 2.86
CA GLY A 147 13.60 0.85 1.81
C GLY A 147 12.93 0.98 0.44
N PRO A 148 13.45 1.83 -0.47
CA PRO A 148 12.80 2.12 -1.74
C PRO A 148 12.60 0.86 -2.60
N SER A 149 13.47 -0.14 -2.51
CA SER A 149 13.36 -1.43 -3.22
C SER A 149 12.34 -2.40 -2.63
N SER A 150 11.68 -2.08 -1.52
CA SER A 150 10.72 -2.98 -0.88
C SER A 150 9.40 -3.08 -1.66
N PHE A 151 8.67 -4.18 -1.44
CA PHE A 151 7.34 -4.36 -2.01
C PHE A 151 6.38 -3.22 -1.60
N LEU A 152 6.47 -2.79 -0.33
CA LEU A 152 5.63 -1.71 0.19
C LEU A 152 5.94 -0.38 -0.52
N MET A 153 7.21 -0.07 -0.73
CA MET A 153 7.61 1.15 -1.44
C MET A 153 7.27 1.10 -2.93
N ASN A 154 7.31 -0.09 -3.54
CA ASN A 154 6.82 -0.26 -4.89
C ASN A 154 5.30 0.02 -4.99
N SER A 155 4.53 -0.49 -4.02
CA SER A 155 3.09 -0.20 -3.92
C SER A 155 2.83 1.29 -3.69
N MET A 156 3.59 1.95 -2.81
CA MET A 156 3.46 3.39 -2.56
C MET A 156 3.79 4.22 -3.80
N SER A 157 4.87 3.88 -4.52
CA SER A 157 5.21 4.49 -5.81
C SER A 157 4.07 4.35 -6.82
N ALA A 158 3.47 3.15 -6.93
CA ALA A 158 2.34 2.92 -7.82
C ALA A 158 1.10 3.75 -7.42
N LEU A 159 0.80 3.85 -6.12
CA LEU A 159 -0.30 4.66 -5.60
C LEU A 159 -0.13 6.15 -5.93
N PHE A 160 1.07 6.69 -5.76
CA PHE A 160 1.36 8.09 -6.10
C PHE A 160 1.26 8.36 -7.60
N LYS A 161 1.76 7.44 -8.44
CA LYS A 161 1.59 7.52 -9.89
C LYS A 161 0.12 7.47 -10.29
N LEU A 162 -0.66 6.59 -9.67
CA LEU A 162 -2.11 6.47 -9.90
C LEU A 162 -2.84 7.76 -9.48
N SER A 163 -2.52 8.31 -8.32
CA SER A 163 -3.08 9.57 -7.82
C SER A 163 -2.83 10.72 -8.82
N MET A 164 -1.59 10.88 -9.29
CA MET A 164 -1.25 11.89 -10.29
C MET A 164 -1.90 11.62 -11.64
N PHE A 165 -2.05 10.36 -12.05
CA PHE A 165 -2.76 10.00 -13.27
C PHE A 165 -4.25 10.41 -13.19
N ILE A 166 -4.93 10.10 -12.10
CA ILE A 166 -6.33 10.50 -11.88
C ILE A 166 -6.47 12.02 -11.95
N ARG A 167 -5.57 12.77 -11.29
CA ARG A 167 -5.56 14.24 -11.36
C ARG A 167 -5.35 14.76 -12.79
N ARG A 168 -4.45 14.15 -13.56
CA ARG A 168 -4.23 14.51 -14.96
C ARG A 168 -5.48 14.24 -15.81
N CYS A 169 -6.15 13.10 -15.62
CA CYS A 169 -7.41 12.80 -16.29
C CYS A 169 -8.52 13.79 -15.92
N HIS A 170 -8.62 14.16 -14.64
CA HIS A 170 -9.59 15.14 -14.17
C HIS A 170 -9.40 16.49 -14.87
N ASN A 171 -8.19 17.02 -14.80
CA ASN A 171 -7.84 18.30 -15.42
C ASN A 171 -8.02 18.24 -16.95
N TYR A 172 -7.70 17.11 -17.58
CA TYR A 172 -7.94 16.94 -19.01
C TYR A 172 -9.44 17.00 -19.35
N MET A 173 -10.29 16.33 -18.57
CA MET A 173 -11.75 16.38 -18.78
C MET A 173 -12.34 17.77 -18.55
N THR A 174 -11.89 18.48 -17.51
CA THR A 174 -12.43 19.79 -17.16
C THR A 174 -11.90 20.90 -18.07
N GLU A 175 -10.60 20.90 -18.39
CA GLU A 175 -9.96 21.97 -19.17
C GLU A 175 -10.04 21.75 -20.68
N LYS A 176 -9.86 20.50 -21.17
CA LYS A 176 -9.83 20.21 -22.61
C LYS A 176 -11.18 19.81 -23.18
N LEU A 177 -11.95 19.01 -22.45
CA LEU A 177 -13.28 18.58 -22.88
C LEU A 177 -14.39 19.52 -22.39
N GLY A 178 -14.07 20.48 -21.52
CA GLY A 178 -15.04 21.45 -20.99
C GLY A 178 -16.12 20.81 -20.10
N ILE A 179 -15.90 19.59 -19.62
CA ILE A 179 -16.84 18.90 -18.74
C ILE A 179 -16.85 19.64 -17.40
N PRO A 180 -18.02 20.01 -16.85
CA PRO A 180 -18.07 20.65 -15.55
C PRO A 180 -17.51 19.71 -14.46
N VAL A 181 -16.97 20.29 -13.39
CA VAL A 181 -16.27 19.55 -12.32
C VAL A 181 -17.11 18.38 -11.79
N TRP A 182 -18.41 18.58 -11.55
CA TRP A 182 -19.33 17.52 -11.10
C TRP A 182 -19.43 16.35 -12.10
N GLY A 183 -19.41 16.62 -13.40
CA GLY A 183 -19.49 15.60 -14.45
C GLY A 183 -18.26 14.70 -14.44
N SER A 184 -17.07 15.29 -14.23
CA SER A 184 -15.84 14.51 -14.10
C SER A 184 -15.86 13.56 -12.89
N TYR A 185 -16.45 13.98 -11.76
CA TYR A 185 -16.60 13.12 -10.58
C TYR A 185 -17.58 11.98 -10.81
N VAL A 186 -18.68 12.22 -11.53
CA VAL A 186 -19.61 11.16 -11.93
C VAL A 186 -18.91 10.12 -12.81
N ILE A 187 -18.11 10.55 -13.79
CA ILE A 187 -17.34 9.65 -14.65
C ILE A 187 -16.36 8.80 -13.84
N PHE A 188 -15.61 9.43 -12.93
CA PHE A 188 -14.71 8.68 -12.05
C PHE A 188 -15.45 7.71 -11.13
N GLY A 189 -16.57 8.13 -10.54
CA GLY A 189 -17.39 7.27 -9.69
C GLY A 189 -17.96 6.06 -10.43
N LEU A 190 -18.38 6.22 -11.68
CA LEU A 190 -18.79 5.10 -12.52
C LEU A 190 -17.60 4.20 -12.87
N ALA A 191 -16.45 4.77 -13.25
CA ALA A 191 -15.26 4.00 -13.57
C ALA A 191 -14.74 3.17 -12.37
N THR A 192 -14.76 3.72 -11.15
CA THR A 192 -14.39 2.99 -9.94
C THR A 192 -15.40 1.90 -9.59
N LEU A 193 -16.69 2.15 -9.78
CA LEU A 193 -17.74 1.15 -9.59
C LEU A 193 -17.58 -0.02 -10.56
N PHE A 194 -17.43 0.26 -11.85
CA PHE A 194 -17.26 -0.78 -12.88
C PHE A 194 -15.96 -1.56 -12.70
N SER A 195 -14.83 -0.89 -12.44
CA SER A 195 -13.56 -1.57 -12.19
C SER A 195 -13.61 -2.41 -10.91
N GLY A 196 -14.22 -1.91 -9.83
CA GLY A 196 -14.41 -2.66 -8.59
C GLY A 196 -15.27 -3.92 -8.78
N LEU A 197 -16.38 -3.82 -9.52
CA LEU A 197 -17.23 -4.96 -9.85
C LEU A 197 -16.48 -5.99 -10.71
N ALA A 198 -15.74 -5.54 -11.73
CA ALA A 198 -14.94 -6.43 -12.58
C ALA A 198 -13.85 -7.16 -11.79
N LEU A 199 -13.11 -6.44 -10.92
CA LEU A 199 -12.09 -7.04 -10.06
C LEU A 199 -12.70 -8.01 -9.05
N GLY A 200 -13.89 -7.71 -8.51
CA GLY A 200 -14.62 -8.60 -7.62
C GLY A 200 -15.03 -9.92 -8.30
N LEU A 201 -15.61 -9.83 -9.51
CA LEU A 201 -15.97 -11.01 -10.30
C LEU A 201 -14.74 -11.85 -10.69
N LEU A 202 -13.63 -11.19 -11.06
CA LEU A 202 -12.37 -11.85 -11.36
C LEU A 202 -11.81 -12.57 -10.12
N LEU A 203 -11.91 -11.98 -8.93
CA LEU A 203 -11.47 -12.60 -7.68
C LEU A 203 -12.31 -13.84 -7.36
N VAL A 204 -13.65 -13.76 -7.49
CA VAL A 204 -14.53 -14.93 -7.33
C VAL A 204 -14.14 -16.05 -8.29
N PHE A 205 -13.90 -15.71 -9.55
CA PHE A 205 -13.47 -16.69 -10.55
C PHE A 205 -12.15 -17.34 -10.14
N ILE A 206 -11.13 -16.57 -9.74
CA ILE A 206 -9.86 -17.12 -9.24
C ILE A 206 -10.08 -18.00 -8.01
N ALA A 207 -10.95 -17.61 -7.08
CA ALA A 207 -11.27 -18.40 -5.90
C ALA A 207 -11.89 -19.75 -6.26
N ASP A 208 -12.78 -19.79 -7.25
CA ASP A 208 -13.36 -21.04 -7.77
C ASP A 208 -12.32 -21.96 -8.43
N PHE A 209 -11.29 -21.38 -9.08
CA PHE A 209 -10.16 -22.16 -9.63
C PHE A 209 -9.21 -22.70 -8.54
N VAL A 210 -8.91 -21.89 -7.51
CA VAL A 210 -7.96 -22.25 -6.45
C VAL A 210 -8.59 -23.20 -5.43
N PHE A 211 -9.88 -23.01 -5.14
CA PHE A 211 -10.67 -23.86 -4.27
C PHE A 211 -11.81 -24.49 -5.08
N PRO A 212 -11.50 -25.47 -5.97
CA PRO A 212 -12.56 -26.18 -6.67
C PRO A 212 -13.44 -26.81 -5.59
N SER A 213 -14.70 -26.36 -5.54
CA SER A 213 -15.68 -26.94 -4.61
C SER A 213 -15.64 -28.45 -4.82
N ARG A 214 -15.09 -29.16 -3.83
CA ARG A 214 -15.18 -30.62 -3.82
C ARG A 214 -16.67 -30.88 -3.71
N ARG A 215 -17.31 -31.17 -4.84
CA ARG A 215 -18.67 -31.72 -4.86
C ARG A 215 -18.64 -32.91 -3.92
N PHE A 216 -19.25 -32.76 -2.76
CA PHE A 216 -19.61 -33.89 -1.92
C PHE A 216 -20.55 -34.73 -2.78
N SER A 217 -20.01 -35.80 -3.35
CA SER A 217 -20.80 -36.83 -4.01
C SER A 217 -21.66 -37.47 -2.93
N SER A 218 -22.97 -37.23 -2.95
CA SER A 218 -23.91 -37.87 -2.05
C SER A 218 -24.08 -39.34 -2.42
N HIS A 219 -23.09 -40.17 -2.08
CA HIS A 219 -23.11 -41.61 -2.33
C HIS A 219 -23.71 -42.41 -1.15
N ASP A 220 -24.83 -41.97 -0.56
CA ASP A 220 -25.49 -42.70 0.55
C ASP A 220 -27.00 -42.93 0.35
N TYR A 221 -27.55 -42.60 -0.83
CA TYR A 221 -28.99 -42.76 -1.05
C TYR A 221 -29.45 -44.20 -1.32
N TYR A 222 -28.56 -45.06 -1.86
CA TYR A 222 -28.91 -46.43 -2.23
C TYR A 222 -28.99 -47.45 -1.07
N PRO A 223 -28.09 -47.48 -0.06
CA PRO A 223 -28.19 -48.48 1.00
C PRO A 223 -29.42 -48.28 1.90
N LYS A 224 -29.91 -47.04 2.04
CA LYS A 224 -31.09 -46.73 2.88
C LYS A 224 -32.41 -47.19 2.27
N LYS A 225 -32.53 -47.21 0.95
CA LYS A 225 -33.75 -47.71 0.28
C LYS A 225 -33.89 -49.23 0.45
N GLN A 226 -32.78 -49.96 0.29
CA GLN A 226 -32.77 -51.42 0.48
C GLN A 226 -33.12 -51.84 1.90
N THR A 227 -32.63 -51.12 2.91
CA THR A 227 -32.95 -51.42 4.32
C THR A 227 -34.41 -51.12 4.67
N MET A 228 -34.98 -50.05 4.12
CA MET A 228 -36.41 -49.73 4.33
C MET A 228 -37.33 -50.73 3.62
N ASP A 229 -36.97 -51.16 2.41
CA ASP A 229 -37.74 -52.18 1.68
C ASP A 229 -37.65 -53.54 2.42
N GLN A 230 -36.49 -53.89 2.96
CA GLN A 230 -36.30 -55.11 3.75
C GLN A 230 -37.08 -55.08 5.07
N ALA A 231 -37.12 -53.94 5.77
CA ALA A 231 -37.91 -53.79 6.99
C ALA A 231 -39.43 -53.88 6.73
N ARG A 232 -39.91 -53.34 5.61
CA ARG A 232 -41.33 -53.46 5.22
C ARG A 232 -41.76 -54.89 4.94
N LEU A 233 -40.89 -55.69 4.33
CA LEU A 233 -41.19 -57.10 4.05
C LEU A 233 -41.28 -57.93 5.33
N ILE A 234 -40.43 -57.64 6.33
CA ILE A 234 -40.49 -58.29 7.65
C ILE A 234 -41.80 -57.95 8.35
N GLN A 235 -42.19 -56.68 8.36
CA GLN A 235 -43.47 -56.23 8.95
C GLN A 235 -44.67 -56.92 8.32
N GLN A 236 -44.73 -56.99 6.97
CA GLN A 236 -45.84 -57.68 6.29
C GLN A 236 -45.90 -59.18 6.59
N GLN A 237 -44.75 -59.80 6.88
CA GLN A 237 -44.72 -61.20 7.25
C GLN A 237 -45.19 -61.42 8.69
N GLU A 238 -44.83 -60.52 9.61
CA GLU A 238 -45.33 -60.53 11.00
C GLU A 238 -46.86 -60.32 11.03
N ASP A 239 -47.37 -59.33 10.30
CA ASP A 239 -48.82 -59.04 10.23
C ASP A 239 -49.62 -60.21 9.62
N ALA A 240 -49.02 -60.97 8.69
CA ALA A 240 -49.65 -62.14 8.08
C ALA A 240 -49.65 -63.38 9.01
N ILE A 241 -48.70 -63.46 9.93
CA ILE A 241 -48.65 -64.49 10.98
C ILE A 241 -49.61 -64.13 12.12
N GLU A 242 -49.86 -62.84 12.37
CA GLU A 242 -50.80 -62.43 13.42
C GLU A 242 -52.27 -62.61 13.00
N ALA A 243 -52.56 -62.56 11.69
CA ALA A 243 -53.90 -62.75 11.14
C ALA A 243 -54.39 -64.21 11.09
N ASP A 244 -53.55 -65.21 11.41
CA ASP A 244 -53.94 -66.63 11.45
C ASP A 244 -54.21 -67.16 12.87
N GLY A 245 -54.04 -66.32 13.89
CA GLY A 245 -53.94 -66.75 15.29
C GLY A 245 -55.15 -66.46 16.20
N GLU A 246 -56.22 -65.81 15.76
CA GLU A 246 -57.34 -65.46 16.63
C GLU A 246 -58.69 -65.92 16.04
N GLU A 247 -59.02 -67.18 16.35
CA GLU A 247 -60.39 -67.68 16.43
C GLU A 247 -60.99 -67.33 17.80
N ASP A 248 -62.29 -67.01 17.77
CA ASP A 248 -63.30 -67.13 18.82
C ASP A 248 -63.55 -65.99 19.86
N ASP A 249 -64.84 -65.65 19.87
CA ASP A 249 -65.72 -65.30 20.99
C ASP A 249 -65.93 -63.83 21.42
N GLU A 250 -67.03 -63.32 20.87
CA GLU A 250 -68.22 -62.74 21.53
C GLU A 250 -68.09 -61.60 22.57
N GLU A 251 -68.85 -60.55 22.26
CA GLU A 251 -69.16 -59.37 23.07
C GLU A 251 -69.96 -59.74 24.34
N GLU A 252 -69.69 -59.07 25.48
CA GLU A 252 -70.67 -58.22 26.18
C GLU A 252 -70.13 -57.60 27.50
N GLU A 253 -70.39 -56.29 27.60
CA GLU A 253 -70.77 -55.47 28.77
C GLU A 253 -69.91 -55.35 30.06
N GLU A 254 -69.47 -54.10 30.26
CA GLU A 254 -69.61 -53.19 31.41
C GLU A 254 -69.13 -53.51 32.85
N GLU A 255 -68.42 -52.49 33.36
CA GLU A 255 -68.35 -51.95 34.73
C GLU A 255 -67.70 -52.75 35.88
N ASP A 256 -66.44 -52.37 36.14
CA ASP A 256 -66.01 -51.55 37.29
C ASP A 256 -65.51 -52.20 38.61
N HIS A 257 -64.34 -51.68 39.01
CA HIS A 257 -63.72 -51.60 40.34
C HIS A 257 -63.47 -52.90 41.16
N ASP A 258 -62.21 -53.35 41.30
CA ASP A 258 -61.31 -52.89 42.39
C ASP A 258 -60.14 -53.84 42.80
N GLU A 259 -58.99 -53.16 43.01
CA GLU A 259 -57.88 -53.40 43.96
C GLU A 259 -57.14 -54.75 44.09
N VAL A 260 -55.84 -54.74 43.73
CA VAL A 260 -54.77 -55.37 44.53
C VAL A 260 -53.48 -54.52 44.60
N TRP A 261 -53.38 -53.76 45.70
CA TRP A 261 -52.24 -53.53 46.62
C TRP A 261 -50.80 -53.12 46.18
N ARG A 262 -50.48 -51.86 46.58
CA ARG A 262 -49.23 -51.29 47.22
C ARG A 262 -47.89 -51.39 46.46
N LYS A 263 -47.12 -50.32 46.25
CA LYS A 263 -46.58 -49.25 47.15
C LYS A 263 -45.76 -48.31 46.21
N ARG A 264 -45.65 -46.97 46.32
CA ARG A 264 -45.35 -46.13 47.50
C ARG A 264 -45.37 -44.62 47.10
N ARG A 265 -46.16 -43.83 47.84
CA ARG A 265 -46.10 -42.38 48.24
C ARG A 265 -44.90 -41.52 47.77
N GLY A 266 -45.02 -40.21 47.53
CA GLY A 266 -46.11 -39.22 47.71
C GLY A 266 -45.61 -37.76 47.63
N SER A 267 -46.55 -36.80 47.54
CA SER A 267 -46.67 -35.40 48.08
C SER A 267 -45.43 -34.47 48.38
N PRO A 268 -45.61 -33.14 48.56
CA PRO A 268 -45.17 -32.11 47.61
C PRO A 268 -44.32 -30.98 48.26
N GLU A 269 -44.13 -29.87 47.51
CA GLU A 269 -43.98 -28.46 47.99
C GLU A 269 -42.63 -27.74 47.80
N GLY A 270 -42.69 -26.46 47.34
CA GLY A 270 -41.71 -25.42 47.68
C GLY A 270 -40.92 -24.73 46.55
N ARG A 271 -41.26 -23.47 46.23
CA ARG A 271 -40.31 -22.38 45.83
C ARG A 271 -40.08 -21.56 47.11
N PRO A 272 -38.86 -21.12 47.52
CA PRO A 272 -38.01 -20.15 46.80
C PRO A 272 -36.46 -20.27 46.97
N GLU A 273 -35.70 -19.58 46.12
CA GLU A 273 -34.30 -19.09 46.39
C GLU A 273 -34.28 -18.19 47.65
N PRO A 274 -33.17 -17.84 48.38
CA PRO A 274 -31.74 -17.78 47.98
C PRO A 274 -30.66 -18.06 49.10
N ARG A 275 -29.37 -17.80 48.78
CA ARG A 275 -28.18 -17.43 49.62
C ARG A 275 -27.43 -18.48 50.48
N GLY A 276 -26.10 -18.55 50.25
CA GLY A 276 -25.13 -18.19 51.31
C GLY A 276 -23.96 -19.14 51.62
N GLN A 277 -22.75 -18.72 51.20
CA GLN A 277 -21.45 -18.76 51.91
C GLN A 277 -20.82 -20.11 52.35
N ALA A 278 -19.64 -20.45 51.82
CA ALA A 278 -18.34 -20.19 52.50
C ALA A 278 -17.16 -20.89 51.79
N PHE A 279 -16.08 -20.12 51.65
CA PHE A 279 -14.70 -20.42 51.21
C PHE A 279 -13.98 -21.43 52.14
N PRO A 280 -12.86 -22.11 51.76
CA PRO A 280 -11.56 -21.44 51.58
C PRO A 280 -10.57 -21.94 50.51
N ASP A 281 -9.76 -20.97 50.09
CA ASP A 281 -8.31 -20.94 49.90
C ASP A 281 -7.56 -21.82 48.88
N ASP A 282 -6.78 -21.07 48.10
CA ASP A 282 -5.41 -21.32 47.66
C ASP A 282 -5.12 -22.58 46.84
N ALA A 283 -4.97 -22.40 45.53
CA ALA A 283 -3.64 -22.39 44.92
C ALA A 283 -3.67 -22.00 43.42
N LEU A 284 -2.65 -21.22 43.03
CA LEU A 284 -2.23 -20.81 41.68
C LEU A 284 -3.06 -19.66 41.03
N ARG A 285 -2.86 -18.40 41.41
CA ARG A 285 -1.64 -17.54 41.35
C ARG A 285 -1.28 -17.05 39.94
N LYS A 286 -1.75 -15.83 39.67
CA LYS A 286 -1.09 -14.67 39.03
C LYS A 286 -0.59 -14.78 37.57
N ARG A 287 -1.24 -14.01 36.68
CA ARG A 287 -0.74 -12.70 36.21
C ARG A 287 -1.76 -11.99 35.29
N VAL A 288 -2.83 -11.41 35.86
CA VAL A 288 -3.55 -10.28 35.24
C VAL A 288 -4.16 -9.43 36.36
N VAL A 289 -3.49 -8.35 36.74
CA VAL A 289 -4.05 -7.04 37.17
C VAL A 289 -2.85 -6.10 36.96
N GLY A 290 -2.85 -5.14 36.04
CA GLY A 290 -3.85 -4.08 35.90
C GLY A 290 -3.34 -2.88 36.70
N ASN A 291 -3.13 -1.74 36.05
CA ASN A 291 -3.26 -0.44 36.71
C ASN A 291 -3.25 0.69 35.69
N ARG A 292 -4.41 1.32 35.48
CA ARG A 292 -4.49 2.77 35.23
C ARG A 292 -5.90 3.30 35.49
N GLY A 293 -6.12 3.76 36.71
CA GLY A 293 -6.94 4.93 37.04
C GLY A 293 -6.04 5.77 37.96
N GLU A 294 -5.63 6.96 37.51
CA GLU A 294 -6.23 8.27 37.83
C GLU A 294 -5.49 8.87 39.03
N GLU A 295 -4.96 10.09 38.84
CA GLU A 295 -4.98 11.17 39.82
C GLU A 295 -4.44 12.46 39.17
N GLU A 296 -5.15 13.54 39.45
CA GLU A 296 -4.91 14.93 39.05
C GLU A 296 -3.97 15.65 40.05
N GLU A 297 -3.50 16.82 39.59
CA GLU A 297 -3.13 18.03 40.37
C GLU A 297 -1.74 18.23 41.02
N GLU A 298 -1.38 19.54 41.02
CA GLU A 298 -0.21 20.27 41.55
C GLU A 298 1.14 20.07 40.80
N ASP A 299 1.92 21.10 40.45
CA ASP A 299 2.21 22.33 41.20
C ASP A 299 2.93 23.38 40.29
N THR A 300 2.87 24.64 40.72
CA THR A 300 3.83 25.78 40.55
C THR A 300 4.72 25.97 39.31
#